data_AF-A0A0L8I465-F1
#
_entry.id   AF-A0A0L8I465-F1
#
_cell.length_a   1.000
_cell.length_b   1.000
_cell.length_c   1.000
_cell.angle_alpha   90.00
_cell.angle_beta   90.00
_cell.angle_gamma   90.00
#
_symmetry.space_group_name_H-M   'P 1'
#
loop_
_entity.id
_entity.type
_entity.pdbx_description
1 polymer ?
#
loop_
_entity_poly.entity_id
_entity_poly.type
_entity_poly.pdbx_seq_one_letter_code
_entity_poly.pdbx_strand_id
1 'polypeptide(L)'
;PATPNAWSFANGHFTDALGIISFAYVCHHNTFMIHTSLENPTTARWGYVTHASIAAATVFTLLFGIVGYVSFTGYTQGDLLENYCYNDSLVNVARIVYTITIMLTFPVECFVCREVVQNLFLGLTEELCLWKHVLLTAVLVGFTGAISMTTECLGIVLALNGILAACPLAYIFPSMCVIKLRPEPILSRGNTLPGLIAIFGLLIFVVGSLMIVVNFKDATKCNHGAQLPYCEDSFLPTTTVNMSTTTLATTTASLLNITV
;
A
#
# COMPACT_ATOMS: atom_id res chain seq x y z
N PRO A 1 -20.90 -5.10 6.64
CA PRO A 1 -21.50 -4.80 7.98
C PRO A 1 -21.47 -3.29 8.20
N ALA A 2 -22.55 -2.67 8.66
CA ALA A 2 -22.63 -1.22 8.82
C ALA A 2 -22.19 -0.78 10.22
N THR A 3 -21.27 0.17 10.32
CA THR A 3 -20.85 0.76 11.60
C THR A 3 -21.44 2.17 11.79
N PRO A 4 -21.74 2.58 13.03
CA PRO A 4 -22.05 3.99 13.33
C PRO A 4 -20.89 4.89 12.90
N ASN A 5 -21.19 6.08 12.35
CA ASN A 5 -20.20 7.07 11.88
C ASN A 5 -19.29 6.65 10.72
N ALA A 6 -19.63 5.59 9.97
CA ALA A 6 -18.88 5.15 8.79
C ALA A 6 -18.69 6.24 7.71
N TRP A 7 -19.53 7.27 7.69
CA TRP A 7 -19.46 8.34 6.67
C TRP A 7 -18.97 9.67 7.24
N SER A 8 -18.32 9.65 8.40
CA SER A 8 -17.64 10.84 8.92
C SER A 8 -16.51 11.27 7.97
N PHE A 9 -16.46 12.56 7.65
CA PHE A 9 -15.47 13.11 6.72
C PHE A 9 -14.02 12.97 7.23
N ALA A 10 -13.81 13.06 8.54
CA ALA A 10 -12.48 12.96 9.13
C ALA A 10 -12.51 12.25 10.48
N ASN A 11 -11.49 11.43 10.72
CA ASN A 11 -11.19 10.79 11.99
C ASN A 11 -9.75 11.14 12.40
N GLY A 12 -9.38 10.88 13.67
CA GLY A 12 -8.04 11.18 14.19
C GLY A 12 -6.88 10.53 13.41
N HIS A 13 -7.17 9.47 12.64
CA HIS A 13 -6.23 8.73 11.80
C HIS A 13 -6.14 9.22 10.34
N PHE A 14 -6.75 10.36 10.00
CA PHE A 14 -6.71 10.89 8.63
C PHE A 14 -5.28 11.11 8.11
N THR A 15 -4.34 11.49 8.99
CA THR A 15 -2.93 11.68 8.62
C THR A 15 -2.24 10.39 8.23
N ASP A 16 -2.66 9.25 8.78
CA ASP A 16 -2.09 7.95 8.45
C ASP A 16 -2.45 7.58 7.00
N ALA A 17 -3.68 7.90 6.58
CA ALA A 17 -4.12 7.75 5.20
C ALA A 17 -3.32 8.63 4.22
N LEU A 18 -2.93 9.86 4.63
CA LEU A 18 -2.03 10.71 3.84
C LEU A 18 -0.64 10.08 3.67
N GLY A 19 -0.13 9.42 4.70
CA GLY A 19 1.10 8.63 4.62
C GLY A 19 0.96 7.47 3.63
N ILE A 20 -0.07 6.64 3.81
CA ILE A 20 -0.31 5.46 2.98
C ILE A 20 -0.47 5.86 1.51
N ILE A 21 -1.25 6.90 1.20
CA ILE A 21 -1.41 7.36 -0.18
C ILE A 21 -0.10 7.94 -0.72
N SER A 22 0.66 8.68 0.07
CA SER A 22 1.97 9.18 -0.36
C SER A 22 2.93 8.03 -0.67
N PHE A 23 2.89 6.94 0.11
CA PHE A 23 3.66 5.74 -0.17
C PHE A 23 3.18 5.00 -1.43
N ALA A 24 1.87 4.89 -1.63
CA ALA A 24 1.28 4.22 -2.80
C ALA A 24 1.73 4.81 -4.15
N TYR A 25 2.05 6.11 -4.18
CA TYR A 25 2.56 6.79 -5.38
C TYR A 25 4.09 6.93 -5.42
N VAL A 26 4.82 6.22 -4.54
CA VAL A 26 6.29 6.16 -4.64
C VAL A 26 6.68 5.26 -5.80
N CYS A 27 7.19 5.88 -6.85
CA CYS A 27 7.82 5.17 -7.98
C CYS A 27 9.11 5.86 -8.48
N HIS A 28 9.58 6.88 -7.77
CA HIS A 28 10.68 7.73 -8.21
C HIS A 28 12.04 7.01 -8.19
N HIS A 29 12.22 6.01 -7.32
CA HIS A 29 13.45 5.21 -7.26
C HIS A 29 13.63 4.34 -8.51
N ASN A 30 12.53 3.84 -9.08
CA ASN A 30 12.54 3.00 -10.27
C ASN A 30 12.47 3.80 -11.58
N THR A 31 12.22 5.10 -11.50
CA THR A 31 11.97 5.96 -12.67
C THR A 31 13.16 5.98 -13.64
N PHE A 32 14.40 6.00 -13.14
CA PHE A 32 15.58 5.99 -14.02
C PHE A 32 15.68 4.71 -14.83
N MET A 33 15.43 3.55 -14.22
CA MET A 33 15.45 2.24 -14.91
C MET A 33 14.35 2.15 -15.98
N ILE A 34 13.16 2.68 -15.69
CA ILE A 34 12.05 2.68 -16.67
C ILE A 34 12.36 3.65 -17.81
N HIS A 35 12.91 4.83 -17.52
CA HIS A 35 13.25 5.82 -18.54
C HIS A 35 14.31 5.32 -19.50
N THR A 36 15.36 4.64 -19.02
CA THR A 36 16.43 4.08 -19.88
C THR A 36 15.97 2.88 -20.70
N SER A 37 14.92 2.20 -20.26
CA SER A 37 14.30 1.07 -20.98
C SER A 37 13.31 1.51 -22.07
N LEU A 38 12.95 2.79 -22.12
CA LEU A 38 11.97 3.31 -23.08
C LEU A 38 12.59 3.48 -24.47
N GLU A 39 11.89 3.02 -25.51
CA GLU A 39 12.31 3.19 -26.90
C GLU A 39 12.25 4.67 -27.32
N ASN A 40 13.41 5.25 -27.65
CA ASN A 40 13.60 6.67 -27.93
C ASN A 40 13.13 7.58 -26.78
N PRO A 41 13.90 7.64 -25.67
CA PRO A 41 13.50 8.36 -24.47
C PRO A 41 13.62 9.87 -24.66
N THR A 42 12.54 10.49 -25.14
CA THR A 42 12.40 11.96 -25.24
C THR A 42 11.54 12.48 -24.09
N THR A 43 11.78 13.73 -23.66
CA THR A 43 11.05 14.34 -22.53
C THR A 43 9.54 14.38 -22.75
N ALA A 44 9.09 14.58 -24.00
CA ALA A 44 7.67 14.58 -24.35
C ALA A 44 7.04 13.19 -24.22
N ARG A 45 7.71 12.13 -24.70
CA ARG A 45 7.24 10.76 -24.57
C ARG A 45 7.25 10.29 -23.12
N TRP A 46 8.32 10.62 -22.39
CA TRP A 46 8.39 10.35 -20.95
C TRP A 46 7.21 10.98 -20.21
N GLY A 47 6.94 12.26 -20.45
CA GLY A 47 5.80 12.96 -19.87
C GLY A 47 4.46 12.27 -20.18
N TYR A 48 4.23 11.87 -21.43
CA TYR A 48 3.01 11.14 -21.81
C TYR A 48 2.88 9.81 -21.06
N VAL A 49 3.93 8.99 -21.04
CA VAL A 49 3.93 7.67 -20.39
C VAL A 49 3.74 7.81 -18.87
N THR A 50 4.39 8.78 -18.24
CA THR A 50 4.25 9.04 -16.79
C THR A 50 2.83 9.51 -16.46
N HIS A 51 2.29 10.48 -17.19
CA HIS A 51 0.93 10.98 -16.92
C HIS A 51 -0.15 9.91 -17.15
N ALA A 52 -0.04 9.13 -18.24
CA ALA A 52 -0.96 8.04 -18.51
C ALA A 52 -0.89 6.95 -17.41
N SER A 53 0.33 6.58 -16.98
CA SER A 53 0.54 5.60 -15.91
C SER A 53 -0.03 6.07 -14.57
N ILE A 54 0.22 7.32 -14.18
CA ILE A 54 -0.31 7.88 -12.92
C ILE A 54 -1.83 7.98 -12.97
N ALA A 55 -2.41 8.39 -14.12
CA ALA A 55 -3.86 8.47 -14.28
C ALA A 55 -4.51 7.07 -14.15
N ALA A 56 -3.94 6.05 -14.80
CA ALA A 56 -4.42 4.67 -14.67
C ALA A 56 -4.30 4.16 -13.21
N ALA A 57 -3.15 4.38 -12.57
CA ALA A 57 -2.94 4.02 -11.16
C ALA A 57 -3.95 4.71 -10.23
N THR A 58 -4.29 5.96 -10.53
CA THR A 58 -5.30 6.72 -9.77
C THR A 58 -6.68 6.11 -9.88
N VAL A 59 -7.10 5.72 -11.09
CA VAL A 59 -8.39 5.06 -11.30
C VAL A 59 -8.47 3.75 -10.51
N PHE A 60 -7.45 2.91 -10.58
CA PHE A 60 -7.44 1.65 -9.84
C PHE A 60 -7.39 1.87 -8.32
N THR A 61 -6.57 2.82 -7.84
CA THR A 61 -6.48 3.14 -6.41
C THR A 61 -7.82 3.63 -5.87
N LEU A 62 -8.52 4.51 -6.61
CA LEU A 62 -9.86 4.96 -6.22
C LEU A 62 -10.87 3.81 -6.25
N LEU A 63 -10.84 2.96 -7.27
CA LEU A 63 -11.74 1.82 -7.38
C LEU A 63 -11.58 0.86 -6.19
N PHE A 64 -10.36 0.42 -5.90
CA PHE A 64 -10.10 -0.49 -4.77
C PHE A 64 -10.36 0.18 -3.43
N GLY A 65 -9.99 1.46 -3.26
CA GLY A 65 -10.25 2.21 -2.03
C GLY A 65 -11.74 2.38 -1.75
N ILE A 66 -12.53 2.81 -2.75
CA ILE A 66 -13.97 3.02 -2.58
C ILE A 66 -14.69 1.69 -2.39
N VAL A 67 -14.49 0.72 -3.28
CA VAL A 67 -15.17 -0.58 -3.19
C VAL A 67 -14.78 -1.32 -1.91
N GLY A 68 -13.50 -1.29 -1.53
CA GLY A 68 -13.01 -1.87 -0.29
C GLY A 68 -13.66 -1.23 0.93
N TYR A 69 -13.70 0.10 0.99
CA TYR A 69 -14.31 0.81 2.11
C TYR A 69 -15.82 0.60 2.21
N VAL A 70 -16.55 0.67 1.08
CA VAL A 70 -18.02 0.47 1.05
C VAL A 70 -18.40 -0.93 1.54
N SER A 71 -17.58 -1.93 1.26
CA SER A 71 -17.86 -3.33 1.61
C SER A 71 -17.79 -3.59 3.12
N PHE A 72 -16.84 -2.97 3.83
CA PHE A 72 -16.54 -3.29 5.23
C PHE A 72 -16.81 -2.14 6.21
N THR A 73 -16.86 -0.90 5.71
CA THR A 73 -17.08 0.33 6.47
C THR A 73 -16.11 0.44 7.66
N GLY A 74 -16.59 0.61 8.90
CA GLY A 74 -15.74 0.75 10.08
C GLY A 74 -14.98 -0.51 10.52
N TYR A 75 -15.17 -1.66 9.85
CA TYR A 75 -14.36 -2.86 10.10
C TYR A 75 -13.08 -2.93 9.27
N THR A 76 -12.89 -1.99 8.33
CA THR A 76 -11.77 -1.99 7.38
C THR A 76 -10.41 -2.05 8.10
N GLN A 77 -9.68 -3.14 7.89
CA GLN A 77 -8.30 -3.32 8.31
C GLN A 77 -7.30 -2.66 7.35
N GLY A 78 -6.06 -2.45 7.82
CA GLY A 78 -4.97 -1.89 7.01
C GLY A 78 -4.55 -2.78 5.83
N ASP A 79 -4.83 -4.08 5.90
CA ASP A 79 -4.83 -4.99 4.75
C ASP A 79 -6.28 -5.29 4.37
N LEU A 80 -6.65 -4.99 3.13
CA LEU A 80 -8.02 -5.23 2.63
C LEU A 80 -8.38 -6.72 2.66
N LEU A 81 -7.42 -7.62 2.41
CA LEU A 81 -7.64 -9.06 2.38
C LEU A 81 -7.89 -9.64 3.78
N GLU A 82 -7.49 -8.95 4.85
CA GLU A 82 -7.79 -9.37 6.22
C GLU A 82 -9.28 -9.19 6.57
N ASN A 83 -10.01 -8.38 5.79
CA ASN A 83 -11.44 -8.19 6.01
C ASN A 83 -12.29 -9.39 5.56
N TYR A 84 -11.73 -10.30 4.77
CA TYR A 84 -12.45 -11.44 4.21
C TYR A 84 -12.20 -12.71 5.04
N CYS A 85 -13.24 -13.52 5.23
CA CYS A 85 -13.17 -14.73 6.05
C CYS A 85 -12.27 -15.81 5.43
N TYR A 86 -11.66 -16.67 6.25
CA TYR A 86 -10.75 -17.72 5.74
C TYR A 86 -11.46 -18.83 4.96
N ASN A 87 -12.77 -18.97 5.12
CA ASN A 87 -13.58 -19.95 4.38
C ASN A 87 -13.89 -19.52 2.94
N ASP A 88 -13.53 -18.29 2.53
CA ASP A 88 -13.76 -17.80 1.17
C ASP A 88 -12.63 -18.28 0.23
N SER A 89 -12.96 -19.25 -0.62
CA SER A 89 -12.01 -19.84 -1.58
C SER A 89 -11.53 -18.85 -2.64
N LEU A 90 -12.36 -17.91 -3.08
CA LEU A 90 -12.00 -16.92 -4.09
C LEU A 90 -10.97 -15.94 -3.53
N VAL A 91 -11.19 -15.47 -2.30
CA VAL A 91 -10.25 -14.60 -1.60
C VAL A 91 -8.95 -15.34 -1.31
N ASN A 92 -9.00 -16.61 -0.94
CA ASN A 92 -7.77 -17.40 -0.73
C ASN A 92 -6.94 -17.52 -2.01
N VAL A 93 -7.57 -17.65 -3.18
CA VAL A 93 -6.86 -17.57 -4.47
C VAL A 93 -6.24 -16.18 -4.65
N ALA A 94 -6.98 -15.10 -4.35
CA ALA A 94 -6.45 -13.73 -4.42
C ALA A 94 -5.24 -13.52 -3.49
N ARG A 95 -5.28 -14.07 -2.26
CA ARG A 95 -4.15 -14.06 -1.31
C ARG A 95 -2.91 -14.72 -1.92
N ILE A 96 -3.06 -15.91 -2.52
CA ILE A 96 -1.94 -16.63 -3.16
C ILE A 96 -1.36 -15.80 -4.31
N VAL A 97 -2.20 -15.26 -5.19
CA VAL A 97 -1.76 -14.44 -6.32
C VAL A 97 -1.03 -13.19 -5.82
N TYR A 98 -1.58 -12.51 -4.83
CA TYR A 98 -0.97 -11.35 -4.20
C TYR A 98 0.39 -11.68 -3.57
N THR A 99 0.50 -12.80 -2.84
CA THR A 99 1.79 -13.27 -2.28
C THR A 99 2.83 -13.51 -3.37
N ILE A 100 2.46 -14.14 -4.49
CA ILE A 100 3.37 -14.36 -5.62
C ILE A 100 3.81 -13.02 -6.21
N THR A 101 2.89 -12.06 -6.39
CA THR A 101 3.23 -10.72 -6.88
C THR A 101 4.23 -10.01 -5.97
N ILE A 102 4.02 -10.02 -4.65
CA ILE A 102 4.94 -9.41 -3.68
C ILE A 102 6.29 -10.14 -3.69
N MET A 103 6.30 -11.47 -3.75
CA MET A 103 7.52 -12.28 -3.84
C MET A 103 8.35 -11.94 -5.08
N LEU A 104 7.71 -11.68 -6.23
CA LEU A 104 8.40 -11.28 -7.46
C LEU A 104 8.87 -9.82 -7.43
N THR A 105 8.23 -8.97 -6.63
CA THR A 105 8.61 -7.56 -6.48
C THR A 105 9.83 -7.40 -5.58
N PHE A 106 9.97 -8.27 -4.56
CA PHE A 106 11.03 -8.19 -3.57
C PHE A 106 12.46 -8.21 -4.15
N PRO A 107 12.82 -9.05 -5.14
CA PRO A 107 14.13 -9.01 -5.80
C PRO A 107 14.45 -7.67 -6.49
N VAL A 108 13.44 -7.04 -7.09
CA VAL A 108 13.61 -5.75 -7.79
C VAL A 108 13.92 -4.65 -6.79
N GLU A 109 13.20 -4.60 -5.68
CA GLU A 109 13.47 -3.63 -4.61
C GLU A 109 14.82 -3.90 -3.92
N CYS A 110 15.20 -5.17 -3.74
CA CYS A 110 16.53 -5.53 -3.26
C CYS A 110 17.64 -5.04 -4.20
N PHE A 111 17.42 -5.09 -5.53
CA PHE A 111 18.36 -4.56 -6.51
C PHE A 111 18.62 -3.06 -6.30
N VAL A 112 17.55 -2.28 -6.14
CA VAL A 112 17.65 -0.82 -5.94
C VAL A 112 18.30 -0.48 -4.60
N CYS A 113 17.89 -1.13 -3.51
CA CYS A 113 18.50 -0.96 -2.19
C CYS A 113 20.01 -1.24 -2.23
N ARG A 114 20.41 -2.29 -2.95
CA ARG A 114 21.82 -2.64 -3.13
C ARG A 114 22.58 -1.54 -3.87
N GLU A 115 22.04 -1.03 -4.97
CA GLU A 115 22.63 0.06 -5.75
C GLU A 115 22.83 1.32 -4.88
N VAL A 116 21.83 1.69 -4.08
CA VAL A 116 21.92 2.83 -3.16
C VAL A 116 23.01 2.63 -2.10
N VAL A 117 23.09 1.45 -1.48
CA VAL A 117 24.12 1.15 -0.47
C VAL A 117 25.52 1.14 -1.07
N GLN A 118 25.69 0.57 -2.26
CA GLN A 118 26.97 0.57 -2.97
C GLN A 118 27.43 2.00 -3.30
N ASN A 119 26.53 2.83 -3.83
CA ASN A 119 26.83 4.22 -4.16
C ASN A 119 27.19 5.05 -2.92
N LEU A 120 26.49 4.87 -1.79
CA LEU A 120 26.69 5.69 -0.60
C LEU A 120 27.93 5.30 0.20
N PHE A 121 28.19 4.00 0.39
CA PHE A 121 29.23 3.53 1.32
C PHE A 121 30.53 3.13 0.64
N LEU A 122 30.46 2.69 -0.61
CA LEU A 122 31.62 2.15 -1.30
C LEU A 122 32.16 3.12 -2.36
N GLY A 123 31.37 4.08 -2.83
CA GLY A 123 31.79 5.07 -3.83
C GLY A 123 32.34 4.46 -5.13
N LEU A 124 32.12 3.15 -5.31
CA LEU A 124 32.81 2.32 -6.28
C LEU A 124 31.83 1.91 -7.37
N THR A 125 32.06 2.47 -8.55
CA THR A 125 31.68 1.92 -9.86
C THR A 125 32.49 0.66 -10.23
N GLU A 126 33.20 0.04 -9.28
CA GLU A 126 33.89 -1.23 -9.51
C GLU A 126 32.96 -2.41 -9.24
N GLU A 127 33.01 -3.42 -10.11
CA GLU A 127 32.24 -4.65 -9.96
C GLU A 127 32.60 -5.36 -8.65
N LEU A 128 31.63 -5.41 -7.74
CA LEU A 128 31.78 -6.04 -6.44
C LEU A 128 31.99 -7.55 -6.62
N CYS A 129 33.03 -8.13 -6.00
CA CYS A 129 33.24 -9.58 -6.02
C CYS A 129 31.97 -10.33 -5.55
N LEU A 130 31.70 -11.48 -6.16
CA LEU A 130 30.48 -12.28 -5.89
C LEU A 130 30.19 -12.49 -4.40
N TRP A 131 31.22 -12.77 -3.58
CA TRP A 131 31.05 -12.97 -2.13
C TRP A 131 30.51 -11.73 -1.42
N LYS A 132 31.03 -10.54 -1.74
CA LYS A 132 30.56 -9.27 -1.16
C LYS A 132 29.13 -8.97 -1.62
N HIS A 133 28.79 -9.34 -2.85
CA HIS A 133 27.45 -9.18 -3.41
C HIS A 133 26.42 -10.06 -2.70
N VAL A 134 26.75 -11.34 -2.50
CA VAL A 134 25.92 -12.29 -1.76
C VAL A 134 25.78 -11.84 -0.30
N LEU A 135 26.87 -11.44 0.35
CA LEU A 135 26.84 -10.95 1.73
C LEU A 135 25.93 -9.73 1.88
N LEU A 136 26.06 -8.73 1.01
CA LEU A 136 25.24 -7.52 1.06
C LEU A 136 23.75 -7.85 0.89
N THR A 137 23.42 -8.72 -0.06
CA THR A 137 22.03 -9.16 -0.28
C THR A 137 21.51 -9.95 0.92
N ALA A 138 22.30 -10.87 1.48
CA ALA A 138 21.91 -11.64 2.66
C ALA A 138 21.65 -10.74 3.88
N VAL A 139 22.46 -9.70 4.07
CA VAL A 139 22.26 -8.72 5.16
C VAL A 139 20.98 -7.91 4.94
N LEU A 140 20.71 -7.43 3.72
CA LEU A 140 19.48 -6.69 3.40
C LEU A 140 18.22 -7.55 3.61
N VAL A 141 18.23 -8.79 3.12
CA VAL A 141 17.11 -9.73 3.29
C VAL A 141 16.95 -10.13 4.76
N GLY A 142 18.04 -10.40 5.47
CA GLY A 142 18.00 -10.72 6.90
C GLY A 142 17.47 -9.55 7.74
N PHE A 143 17.87 -8.33 7.43
CA PHE A 143 17.41 -7.13 8.13
C PHE A 143 15.92 -6.87 7.90
N THR A 144 15.45 -6.93 6.65
CA THR A 144 14.03 -6.78 6.31
C THR A 144 13.18 -7.90 6.89
N GLY A 145 13.69 -9.14 6.90
CA GLY A 145 13.06 -10.28 7.57
C GLY A 145 12.93 -10.08 9.08
N ALA A 146 13.97 -9.55 9.73
CA ALA A 146 13.92 -9.22 11.16
C ALA A 146 12.85 -8.15 11.45
N ILE A 147 12.76 -7.09 10.64
CA ILE A 147 11.69 -6.08 10.77
C ILE A 147 10.31 -6.73 10.60
N SER A 148 10.14 -7.60 9.61
CA SER A 148 8.88 -8.31 9.38
C SER A 148 8.43 -9.15 10.58
N MET A 149 9.35 -9.64 11.40
CA MET A 149 9.00 -10.37 12.64
C MET A 149 8.61 -9.46 13.81
N THR A 150 8.91 -8.16 13.74
CA THR A 150 8.62 -7.20 14.83
C THR A 150 7.23 -6.57 14.73
N THR A 151 6.60 -6.59 13.55
CA THR A 151 5.33 -5.92 13.32
C THR A 151 4.44 -6.74 12.41
N GLU A 152 3.20 -6.93 12.84
CA GLU A 152 2.15 -7.62 12.07
C GLU A 152 1.17 -6.62 11.46
N CYS A 153 1.26 -5.34 11.85
CA CYS A 153 0.32 -4.30 11.44
C CYS A 153 0.80 -3.62 10.15
N LEU A 154 0.34 -4.09 8.98
CA LEU A 154 0.71 -3.52 7.69
C LEU A 154 0.41 -2.00 7.58
N GLY A 155 -0.77 -1.57 8.05
CA GLY A 155 -1.24 -0.19 7.90
C GLY A 155 -0.29 0.87 8.50
N ILE A 156 0.20 0.66 9.73
CA ILE A 156 1.12 1.59 10.38
C ILE A 156 2.50 1.60 9.71
N VAL A 157 2.97 0.45 9.23
CA VAL A 157 4.25 0.37 8.49
C VAL A 157 4.17 1.18 7.20
N LEU A 158 3.07 1.05 6.45
CA LEU A 158 2.84 1.83 5.23
C LEU A 158 2.70 3.33 5.52
N ALA A 159 1.96 3.71 6.58
CA ALA A 159 1.80 5.10 6.98
C ALA A 159 3.14 5.74 7.40
N LEU A 160 3.93 5.03 8.22
CA LEU A 160 5.24 5.47 8.68
C LEU A 160 6.20 5.66 7.49
N ASN A 161 6.27 4.68 6.59
CA ASN A 161 7.14 4.77 5.42
C ASN A 161 6.71 5.93 4.49
N GLY A 162 5.41 6.14 4.35
CA GLY A 162 4.86 7.26 3.60
C GLY A 162 5.21 8.63 4.19
N ILE A 163 5.04 8.81 5.49
CA ILE A 163 5.32 10.09 6.15
C ILE A 163 6.83 10.32 6.25
N LEU A 164 7.62 9.34 6.68
CA LEU A 164 9.04 9.53 6.97
C LEU A 164 9.94 9.47 5.73
N ALA A 165 9.65 8.60 4.76
CA ALA A 165 10.48 8.42 3.58
C ALA A 165 9.86 9.06 2.34
N ALA A 166 8.60 8.75 2.03
CA ALA A 166 7.98 9.21 0.78
C ALA A 166 7.76 10.72 0.74
N CYS A 167 7.28 11.34 1.82
CA CYS A 167 6.97 12.77 1.82
C CYS A 167 8.22 13.65 1.55
N PRO A 168 9.37 13.45 2.22
CA PRO A 168 10.58 14.20 1.89
C PRO A 168 11.05 13.98 0.45
N LEU A 169 11.05 12.73 -0.02
CA LEU A 169 11.51 12.35 -1.36
C LEU A 169 10.62 12.88 -2.49
N ALA A 170 9.30 12.96 -2.26
CA ALA A 170 8.35 13.41 -3.28
C ALA A 170 8.13 14.93 -3.28
N TYR A 171 8.11 15.57 -2.12
CA TYR A 171 7.70 16.97 -2.00
C TYR A 171 8.85 17.92 -1.65
N ILE A 172 9.79 17.52 -0.78
CA ILE A 172 10.82 18.42 -0.24
C ILE A 172 12.05 18.43 -1.14
N PHE A 173 12.68 17.27 -1.35
CA PHE A 173 13.93 17.17 -2.13
C PHE A 173 13.81 17.69 -3.58
N PRO A 174 12.83 17.25 -4.41
CA PRO A 174 12.74 17.73 -5.78
C PRO A 174 12.46 19.23 -5.85
N SER A 175 11.61 19.75 -4.97
CA SER A 175 11.32 21.18 -4.88
C SER A 175 12.56 22.00 -4.53
N MET A 176 13.36 21.54 -3.57
CA MET A 176 14.62 22.17 -3.20
C MET A 176 15.65 22.12 -4.32
N CYS A 177 15.74 21.01 -5.05
CA CYS A 177 16.60 20.88 -6.22
C CYS A 177 16.20 21.88 -7.32
N VAL A 178 14.90 22.02 -7.61
CA VAL A 178 14.41 22.98 -8.62
C VAL A 178 14.73 24.42 -8.24
N ILE A 179 14.52 24.80 -6.97
CA ILE A 179 14.84 26.15 -6.48
C ILE A 179 16.35 26.42 -6.60
N LYS A 180 17.19 25.43 -6.26
CA LYS A 180 18.65 25.56 -6.29
C LYS A 180 19.23 25.59 -7.71
N LEU A 181 18.58 24.93 -8.66
CA LEU A 181 18.99 24.92 -10.07
C LEU A 181 18.58 26.20 -10.81
N ARG A 182 17.60 26.95 -10.30
CA ARG A 182 17.17 28.22 -10.90
C ARG A 182 18.04 29.38 -10.37
N PRO A 183 18.56 30.25 -11.23
CA PRO A 183 19.38 31.39 -10.81
C PRO A 183 18.59 32.53 -10.13
N GLU A 184 17.27 32.36 -9.98
CA GLU A 184 16.38 33.35 -9.37
C GLU A 184 16.45 33.32 -7.84
N PRO A 185 16.23 34.46 -7.15
CA PRO A 185 16.11 34.47 -5.71
C PRO A 185 14.97 33.56 -5.23
N ILE A 186 15.09 33.03 -4.01
CA ILE A 186 14.16 32.02 -3.44
C ILE A 186 12.70 32.52 -3.46
N LEU A 187 12.48 33.83 -3.29
CA LEU A 187 11.14 34.46 -3.24
C LEU A 187 10.68 35.02 -4.59
N SER A 188 11.30 34.64 -5.71
CA SER A 188 10.85 35.01 -7.06
C SER A 188 9.56 34.29 -7.45
N ARG A 189 8.76 34.89 -8.35
CA ARG A 189 7.54 34.27 -8.92
C ARG A 189 7.82 32.88 -9.51
N GLY A 190 8.98 32.65 -10.11
CA GLY A 190 9.37 31.35 -10.65
C GLY A 190 9.55 30.26 -9.57
N ASN A 191 9.97 30.64 -8.36
CA ASN A 191 10.26 29.72 -7.26
C ASN A 191 9.09 29.56 -6.27
N THR A 192 8.03 30.35 -6.42
CA THR A 192 6.83 30.27 -5.56
C THR A 192 6.17 28.90 -5.58
N LEU A 193 5.93 28.31 -6.76
CA LEU A 193 5.28 27.00 -6.88
C LEU A 193 6.10 25.87 -6.22
N PRO A 194 7.39 25.67 -6.55
CA PRO A 194 8.23 24.71 -5.83
C PRO A 194 8.29 24.98 -4.31
N GLY A 195 8.37 26.25 -3.90
CA GLY A 195 8.38 26.63 -2.49
C GLY A 195 7.10 26.23 -1.76
N LEU A 196 5.94 26.43 -2.38
CA LEU A 196 4.64 26.00 -1.83
C LEU A 196 4.54 24.48 -1.69
N ILE A 197 5.04 23.72 -2.66
CA ILE A 197 5.08 22.25 -2.61
C ILE A 197 5.99 21.78 -1.47
N ALA A 198 7.17 22.40 -1.31
CA ALA A 198 8.09 22.07 -0.22
C ALA A 198 7.48 22.37 1.16
N ILE A 199 6.82 23.52 1.33
CA ILE A 199 6.13 23.89 2.57
C ILE A 199 5.00 22.91 2.86
N PHE A 200 4.19 22.58 1.86
CA PHE A 200 3.11 21.59 2.00
C PHE A 200 3.65 20.23 2.43
N GLY A 201 4.72 19.74 1.78
CA GLY A 201 5.41 18.51 2.17
C GLY A 201 5.95 18.55 3.60
N LEU A 202 6.53 19.67 4.02
CA LEU A 202 7.02 19.86 5.38
C LEU A 202 5.88 19.85 6.40
N LEU A 203 4.74 20.47 6.10
CA LEU A 203 3.56 20.45 6.96
C LEU A 203 3.02 19.03 7.12
N ILE A 204 2.89 18.26 6.03
CA ILE A 204 2.47 16.85 6.10
C ILE A 204 3.48 16.03 6.91
N PHE A 205 4.78 16.21 6.69
CA PHE A 205 5.82 15.51 7.42
C PHE A 205 5.73 15.77 8.92
N VAL A 206 5.62 17.03 9.34
CA VAL A 206 5.56 17.42 10.76
C VAL A 206 4.25 16.96 11.39
N VAL A 207 3.11 17.28 10.80
CA VAL A 207 1.80 16.91 11.34
C VAL A 207 1.61 15.40 11.35
N GLY A 208 1.98 14.72 10.27
CA GLY A 208 1.91 13.26 10.16
C GLY A 208 2.80 12.56 11.19
N SER A 209 4.04 13.03 11.37
CA SER A 209 4.95 12.46 12.38
C SER A 209 4.39 12.65 13.80
N LEU A 210 3.85 13.84 14.11
CA LEU A 210 3.22 14.10 15.40
C LEU A 210 2.01 13.21 15.64
N MET A 211 1.13 13.06 14.66
CA MET A 211 -0.08 12.24 14.79
C MET A 211 0.24 10.75 14.92
N ILE A 212 1.24 10.23 14.19
CA ILE A 212 1.72 8.85 14.37
C ILE A 212 2.21 8.65 15.81
N VAL A 213 3.00 9.58 16.35
CA VAL A 213 3.55 9.45 17.71
C VAL A 213 2.44 9.50 18.76
N VAL A 214 1.48 10.41 18.62
CA VAL A 214 0.36 10.57 19.57
C VAL A 214 -0.57 9.35 19.53
N ASN A 215 -0.92 8.88 18.34
CA ASN A 215 -1.85 7.77 18.15
C ASN A 215 -1.15 6.41 18.04
N PHE A 216 0.15 6.31 18.34
CA PHE A 216 0.96 5.11 18.11
C PHE A 216 0.35 3.86 18.75
N LYS A 217 -0.17 4.01 19.99
CA LYS A 217 -0.77 2.90 20.75
C LYS A 217 -2.06 2.38 20.12
N ASP A 218 -2.85 3.25 19.52
CA ASP A 218 -4.08 2.88 18.86
C ASP A 218 -3.82 2.39 17.43
N ALA A 219 -2.84 2.97 16.73
CA ALA A 219 -2.41 2.53 15.41
C ALA A 219 -1.75 1.15 15.38
N THR A 220 -1.21 0.69 16.53
CA THR A 220 -0.62 -0.66 16.67
C THR A 220 -1.66 -1.71 17.11
N LYS A 221 -2.92 -1.33 17.35
CA LYS A 221 -4.00 -2.30 17.57
C LYS A 221 -4.42 -2.88 16.22
N CYS A 222 -3.72 -3.93 15.78
CA CYS A 222 -4.13 -4.72 14.64
C CYS A 222 -4.67 -6.09 15.07
N ASN A 223 -5.44 -6.70 14.17
CA ASN A 223 -5.94 -8.03 14.36
C ASN A 223 -4.80 -9.03 14.10
N HIS A 224 -4.30 -9.70 15.14
CA HIS A 224 -3.17 -10.63 15.10
C HIS A 224 -3.55 -11.97 14.44
N GLY A 225 -4.05 -11.93 13.20
CA GLY A 225 -4.56 -13.10 12.48
C GLY A 225 -5.81 -13.73 13.09
N ALA A 226 -6.54 -13.00 13.95
CA ALA A 226 -7.86 -13.42 14.41
C ALA A 226 -8.91 -13.03 13.36
N GLN A 227 -9.96 -13.83 13.20
CA GLN A 227 -11.03 -13.49 12.26
C GLN A 227 -11.91 -12.35 12.80
N LEU A 228 -12.51 -11.60 11.89
CA LEU A 228 -13.46 -10.54 12.25
C LEU A 228 -14.79 -11.14 12.74
N PRO A 229 -15.53 -10.45 13.62
CA PRO A 229 -16.71 -11.02 14.29
C PRO A 229 -17.83 -11.53 13.37
N TYR A 230 -17.93 -10.97 12.16
CA TYR A 230 -18.93 -11.39 11.17
C TYR A 230 -18.53 -12.64 10.36
N CYS A 231 -17.33 -13.17 10.58
CA CYS A 231 -16.87 -14.43 10.01
C CYS A 231 -17.21 -15.64 10.87
N GLU A 232 -17.58 -15.43 12.14
CA GLU A 232 -18.04 -16.51 13.01
C GLU A 232 -19.51 -16.86 12.69
N ASP A 233 -19.81 -18.15 12.55
CA ASP A 233 -21.12 -18.72 12.21
C ASP A 233 -22.26 -18.34 13.20
N SER A 234 -21.95 -17.64 14.28
CA SER A 234 -22.87 -17.17 15.32
C SER A 234 -23.72 -15.95 14.90
N PHE A 235 -23.43 -15.31 13.75
CA PHE A 235 -24.23 -14.22 13.19
C PHE A 235 -25.30 -14.65 12.17
N LEU A 236 -25.32 -15.93 11.78
CA LEU A 236 -26.48 -16.49 11.08
C LEU A 236 -27.55 -16.81 12.12
N PRO A 237 -28.76 -16.23 12.06
CA PRO A 237 -29.84 -16.68 12.92
C PRO A 237 -30.02 -18.17 12.64
N THR A 238 -29.77 -18.97 13.66
CA THR A 238 -30.07 -20.39 13.68
C THR A 238 -31.58 -20.50 13.53
N THR A 239 -32.09 -20.56 12.30
CA THR A 239 -33.38 -21.20 12.06
C THR A 239 -33.18 -22.65 12.44
N THR A 240 -33.50 -22.96 13.68
CA THR A 240 -33.63 -24.29 14.25
C THR A 240 -34.64 -25.06 13.43
N VAL A 241 -34.19 -25.70 12.35
CA VAL A 241 -34.91 -26.84 11.79
C VAL A 241 -34.65 -27.98 12.75
N ASN A 242 -35.53 -28.13 13.73
CA ASN A 242 -35.60 -29.32 14.56
C ASN A 242 -35.79 -30.53 13.65
N MET A 243 -34.71 -31.28 13.39
CA MET A 243 -34.80 -32.64 12.91
C MET A 243 -35.27 -33.54 14.05
N SER A 244 -36.58 -33.52 14.31
CA SER A 244 -37.26 -34.64 14.95
C SER A 244 -37.54 -35.69 13.89
N THR A 245 -37.09 -36.90 14.19
CA THR A 245 -37.22 -38.17 13.48
C THR A 245 -38.59 -38.45 12.84
N THR A 246 -38.51 -39.26 11.78
CA THR A 246 -39.54 -40.15 11.19
C THR A 246 -40.71 -39.50 10.43
N THR A 247 -40.72 -39.66 9.11
CA THR A 247 -41.72 -40.49 8.39
C THR A 247 -41.36 -40.61 6.91
N LEU A 248 -41.52 -41.83 6.38
CA LEU A 248 -41.47 -42.19 4.96
C LEU A 248 -42.42 -41.30 4.13
N ALA A 249 -41.94 -40.79 3.00
CA ALA A 249 -42.73 -40.68 1.78
C ALA A 249 -41.81 -40.57 0.55
N THR A 250 -41.77 -41.65 -0.21
CA THR A 250 -41.49 -41.70 -1.65
C THR A 250 -42.12 -40.54 -2.41
N THR A 251 -41.39 -39.92 -3.36
CA THR A 251 -41.78 -39.84 -4.79
C THR A 251 -40.85 -38.93 -5.60
N THR A 252 -40.18 -39.57 -6.57
CA THR A 252 -39.98 -39.18 -7.97
C THR A 252 -39.35 -37.83 -8.35
N ALA A 253 -38.26 -37.97 -9.11
CA ALA A 253 -37.74 -37.03 -10.07
C ALA A 253 -38.80 -36.47 -11.04
N SER A 254 -38.70 -35.17 -11.32
CA SER A 254 -39.12 -34.48 -12.55
C SER A 254 -38.30 -33.19 -12.60
N LEU A 255 -37.21 -33.10 -13.35
CA LEU A 255 -37.14 -32.74 -14.77
C LEU A 255 -38.22 -31.74 -15.22
N LEU A 256 -37.70 -30.60 -15.71
CA LEU A 256 -38.17 -29.81 -16.86
C LEU A 256 -39.33 -28.79 -16.66
N ASN A 257 -38.93 -27.52 -16.81
CA ASN A 257 -39.38 -26.58 -17.86
C ASN A 257 -40.36 -25.44 -17.52
N ILE A 258 -40.10 -24.28 -18.18
CA ILE A 258 -41.01 -23.20 -18.64
C ILE A 258 -41.30 -22.09 -17.60
N THR A 259 -40.63 -20.92 -17.66
CA THR A 259 -40.91 -19.70 -18.46
C THR A 259 -42.34 -19.16 -18.38
N VAL A 260 -42.50 -17.98 -17.75
CA VAL A 260 -43.08 -16.75 -18.36
C VAL A 260 -42.28 -15.57 -17.81
#